data_AF-A0AAW3H707-F1
#
_entry.id   AF-A0AAW3H707-F1
#
_cell.length_a   1.000
_cell.length_b   1.000
_cell.length_c   1.000
_cell.angle_alpha   90.00
_cell.angle_beta   90.00
_cell.angle_gamma   90.00
#
_symmetry.space_group_name_H-M   'P 1'
#
loop_
_entity.id
_entity.type
_entity.pdbx_description
1 polymer ?
#
loop_
_entity_poly.entity_id
_entity_poly.type
_entity_poly.pdbx_seq_one_letter_code
_entity_poly.pdbx_strand_id
1 'polypeptide(L)'
;MIRPKDNQAYKRYRLAKKTPKKEGYFTVFWKKDQDNKNIPYTDEDLGDELVIVIIDDHHCGLFIIPKVVAISKKILSTKNCKGKMAMRFYPSWCTHLNKTAQATQKWQLDYFQKIELEE
;
A
#
# COMPACT_ATOMS: atom_id res chain seq x y z
N MET A 1 -14.68 -5.62 -8.76
CA MET A 1 -13.41 -6.38 -8.81
C MET A 1 -13.42 -7.15 -10.11
N ILE A 2 -12.68 -6.71 -11.12
CA ILE A 2 -12.55 -7.45 -12.38
C ILE A 2 -11.62 -8.62 -12.08
N ARG A 3 -12.14 -9.85 -12.08
CA ARG A 3 -11.30 -11.05 -12.00
C ARG A 3 -11.09 -11.54 -13.43
N PRO A 4 -9.85 -11.55 -13.95
CA PRO A 4 -9.57 -12.16 -15.24
C PRO A 4 -9.96 -13.65 -15.19
N LYS A 5 -10.49 -14.17 -16.29
CA LYS A 5 -10.54 -15.60 -16.54
C LYS A 5 -9.14 -16.00 -17.02
N ASP A 6 -8.61 -17.07 -16.47
CA ASP A 6 -7.24 -17.61 -16.65
C ASP A 6 -6.13 -16.87 -15.90
N ASN A 7 -5.02 -17.59 -15.71
CA ASN A 7 -3.86 -17.42 -14.82
C ASN A 7 -3.08 -16.08 -14.93
N GLN A 8 -3.80 -14.98 -15.06
CA GLN A 8 -3.29 -13.64 -15.21
C GLN A 8 -3.11 -13.04 -13.82
N ALA A 9 -1.84 -12.83 -13.47
CA ALA A 9 -1.39 -12.04 -12.33
C ALA A 9 -2.18 -10.72 -12.24
N TYR A 10 -3.11 -10.63 -11.28
CA TYR A 10 -3.84 -9.40 -11.03
C TYR A 10 -3.11 -8.56 -9.99
N LYS A 11 -3.10 -7.24 -10.19
CA LYS A 11 -2.53 -6.27 -9.24
C LYS A 11 -3.66 -5.58 -8.47
N ARG A 12 -3.43 -5.25 -7.20
CA ARG A 12 -4.40 -4.47 -6.41
C ARG A 12 -3.96 -3.03 -6.27
N TYR A 13 -4.79 -2.13 -6.78
CA TYR A 13 -4.57 -0.69 -6.69
C TYR A 13 -5.35 -0.07 -5.54
N ARG A 14 -4.75 0.85 -4.80
CA ARG A 14 -5.40 1.67 -3.79
C ARG A 14 -4.99 3.12 -3.94
N LEU A 15 -5.96 4.02 -3.94
CA LEU A 15 -5.69 5.44 -3.80
C LEU A 15 -5.46 5.77 -2.32
N ALA A 16 -4.29 6.29 -1.98
CA ALA A 16 -4.01 6.81 -0.64
C ALA A 16 -4.46 8.26 -0.53
N LYS A 17 -4.86 8.66 0.68
CA LYS A 17 -5.41 9.98 0.96
C LYS A 17 -4.55 10.73 1.96
N LYS A 18 -4.29 12.01 1.69
CA LYS A 18 -3.70 12.93 2.66
C LYS A 18 -4.68 13.11 3.83
N THR A 19 -4.15 13.30 5.03
CA THR A 19 -4.96 13.57 6.22
C THR A 19 -4.45 14.82 6.93
N PRO A 20 -5.31 15.71 7.47
CA PRO A 20 -4.87 17.01 7.96
C PRO A 20 -3.84 16.99 9.09
N LYS A 21 -3.91 15.98 9.98
CA LYS A 21 -3.16 15.97 11.25
C LYS A 21 -1.87 15.15 11.23
N LYS A 22 -1.57 14.43 10.16
CA LYS A 22 -0.48 13.46 10.11
C LYS A 22 0.13 13.43 8.73
N GLU A 23 1.46 13.52 8.69
CA GLU A 23 2.27 13.36 7.48
C GLU A 23 2.02 12.02 6.77
N GLY A 24 2.32 12.01 5.48
CA GLY A 24 2.11 10.89 4.58
C GLY A 24 0.63 10.62 4.24
N TYR A 25 0.42 9.59 3.43
CA TYR A 25 -0.86 9.29 2.81
C TYR A 25 -1.41 7.98 3.37
N PHE A 26 -2.63 8.02 3.88
CA PHE A 26 -3.28 6.88 4.51
C PHE A 26 -4.09 6.08 3.49
N THR A 27 -4.00 4.76 3.56
CA THR A 27 -4.82 3.87 2.74
C THR A 27 -5.17 2.58 3.48
N VAL A 28 -6.18 1.87 2.97
CA VAL A 28 -6.75 0.66 3.56
C VAL A 28 -6.68 -0.51 2.58
N PHE A 29 -6.42 -1.71 3.09
CA PHE A 29 -6.29 -2.95 2.34
C PHE A 29 -6.77 -4.13 3.19
N TRP A 30 -8.09 -4.25 3.33
CA TRP A 30 -8.76 -5.30 4.10
C TRP A 30 -9.95 -5.88 3.32
N LYS A 31 -10.39 -7.09 3.69
CA LYS A 31 -11.64 -7.72 3.23
C LYS A 31 -12.54 -8.07 4.41
N LYS A 32 -13.79 -8.42 4.14
CA LYS A 32 -14.64 -9.10 5.12
C LYS A 32 -14.38 -10.61 5.07
N ASP A 33 -14.37 -11.25 6.22
CA ASP A 33 -14.46 -12.71 6.32
C ASP A 33 -15.92 -13.19 6.22
N GLN A 34 -16.12 -14.49 6.43
CA GLN A 34 -17.44 -15.14 6.37
C GLN A 34 -18.41 -14.62 7.45
N ASP A 35 -17.88 -14.10 8.56
CA ASP A 35 -18.64 -13.50 9.67
C ASP A 35 -18.85 -11.98 9.48
N ASN A 36 -18.56 -11.42 8.30
CA ASN A 36 -18.58 -9.99 8.02
C ASN A 36 -17.58 -9.13 8.85
N LYS A 37 -16.56 -9.74 9.48
CA LYS A 37 -15.52 -9.02 10.22
C LYS A 37 -14.41 -8.55 9.28
N ASN A 38 -13.87 -7.36 9.55
CA ASN A 38 -12.78 -6.81 8.74
C ASN A 38 -11.47 -7.51 9.08
N ILE A 39 -10.83 -8.10 8.07
CA ILE A 39 -9.56 -8.81 8.19
C ILE A 39 -8.53 -8.28 7.16
N PRO A 40 -7.23 -8.31 7.49
CA PRO A 40 -6.16 -8.03 6.52
C PRO A 40 -6.26 -8.95 5.30
N TYR A 41 -5.70 -8.50 4.17
CA TYR A 41 -5.48 -9.40 3.04
C TYR A 41 -4.47 -10.49 3.35
N THR A 42 -4.66 -11.67 2.77
CA THR A 42 -3.68 -12.76 2.68
C THR A 42 -2.84 -12.65 1.41
N ASP A 43 -1.89 -13.55 1.23
CA ASP A 43 -1.07 -13.65 0.01
C ASP A 43 -1.85 -14.17 -1.21
N GLU A 44 -2.93 -14.92 -1.00
CA GLU A 44 -3.88 -15.28 -2.06
C GLU A 44 -4.79 -14.10 -2.43
N ASP A 45 -5.12 -13.25 -1.46
CA ASP A 45 -5.91 -12.07 -1.73
C ASP A 45 -5.15 -11.08 -2.60
N LEU A 46 -3.86 -10.84 -2.39
CA LEU A 46 -3.21 -9.69 -3.01
C LEU A 46 -3.08 -9.80 -4.54
N GLY A 47 -2.88 -11.01 -5.07
CA GLY A 47 -2.28 -11.17 -6.40
C GLY A 47 -0.79 -10.85 -6.32
N ASP A 48 -0.18 -10.27 -7.36
CA ASP A 48 1.29 -10.16 -7.42
C ASP A 48 1.84 -8.94 -6.68
N GLU A 49 1.13 -7.81 -6.74
CA GLU A 49 1.59 -6.52 -6.24
C GLU A 49 0.45 -5.73 -5.57
N LEU A 50 0.82 -5.01 -4.51
CA LEU A 50 0.02 -3.93 -3.94
C LEU A 50 0.53 -2.61 -4.53
N VAL A 51 -0.28 -1.96 -5.35
CA VAL A 51 0.03 -0.66 -5.92
C VAL A 51 -0.71 0.43 -5.16
N ILE A 52 0.03 1.36 -4.55
CA ILE A 52 -0.54 2.52 -3.86
C ILE A 52 -0.32 3.75 -4.72
N VAL A 53 -1.41 4.36 -5.13
CA VAL A 53 -1.42 5.59 -5.93
C VAL A 53 -1.54 6.78 -4.99
N ILE A 54 -0.71 7.80 -5.22
CA ILE A 54 -0.83 9.11 -4.59
C ILE A 54 -1.02 10.15 -5.69
N ILE A 55 -2.07 10.95 -5.53
CA ILE A 55 -2.38 12.12 -6.35
C ILE A 55 -2.66 13.24 -5.36
N ASP A 56 -1.80 14.25 -5.32
CA ASP A 56 -1.86 15.40 -4.41
C ASP A 56 -1.39 16.65 -5.15
N ASP A 57 -2.30 17.22 -5.94
CA ASP A 57 -2.03 18.33 -6.88
C ASP A 57 -0.85 17.99 -7.81
N HIS A 58 0.22 18.78 -7.78
CA HIS A 58 1.44 18.57 -8.57
C HIS A 58 2.32 17.40 -8.06
N HIS A 59 1.95 16.75 -6.95
CA HIS A 59 2.69 15.61 -6.41
C HIS A 59 1.96 14.31 -6.71
N CYS A 60 2.47 13.58 -7.71
CA CYS A 60 1.97 12.27 -8.09
C CYS A 60 3.03 11.19 -7.95
N GLY A 61 2.60 9.97 -7.61
CA GLY A 61 3.52 8.84 -7.52
C GLY A 61 2.85 7.52 -7.19
N LEU A 62 3.61 6.45 -7.39
CA LEU A 62 3.20 5.08 -7.16
C LEU A 62 4.16 4.40 -6.18
N PHE A 63 3.61 3.65 -5.23
CA PHE A 63 4.35 2.59 -4.57
C PHE A 63 3.94 1.26 -5.17
N ILE A 64 4.90 0.50 -5.71
CA ILE A 64 4.64 -0.82 -6.28
C ILE A 64 5.28 -1.84 -5.35
N ILE A 65 4.49 -2.41 -4.44
CA ILE A 65 4.99 -3.31 -3.40
C ILE A 65 4.77 -4.77 -3.84
N PRO A 66 5.84 -5.54 -4.14
CA PRO A 66 5.71 -6.95 -4.47
C PRO A 66 5.15 -7.76 -3.29
N LYS A 67 4.43 -8.85 -3.59
CA LYS A 67 3.86 -9.76 -2.57
C LYS A 67 4.88 -10.16 -1.50
N VAL A 68 6.10 -10.54 -1.90
CA VAL A 68 7.16 -10.96 -0.96
C VAL A 68 7.55 -9.85 0.02
N VAL A 69 7.53 -8.60 -0.42
CA VAL A 69 7.80 -7.42 0.40
C VAL A 69 6.60 -7.12 1.29
N ALA A 70 5.38 -7.25 0.75
CA ALA A 70 4.16 -7.08 1.54
C ALA A 70 4.07 -8.11 2.69
N ILE A 71 4.52 -9.35 2.48
CA ILE A 71 4.66 -10.37 3.52
C ILE A 71 5.74 -9.97 4.53
N SER A 72 6.96 -9.64 4.08
CA SER A 72 8.08 -9.34 4.98
C SER A 72 7.83 -8.09 5.86
N LYS A 73 7.10 -7.09 5.33
CA LYS A 73 6.67 -5.88 6.06
C LYS A 73 5.37 -6.08 6.85
N LYS A 74 4.86 -7.31 6.93
CA LYS A 74 3.66 -7.70 7.68
C LYS A 74 2.41 -6.91 7.26
N ILE A 75 2.33 -6.58 5.97
CA ILE A 75 1.15 -5.95 5.36
C ILE A 75 0.09 -7.03 5.18
N LEU A 76 0.48 -8.18 4.62
CA LEU A 76 -0.39 -9.33 4.44
C LEU A 76 -0.40 -10.24 5.68
N SER A 77 -1.53 -10.89 5.91
CA SER A 77 -1.65 -11.96 6.89
C SER A 77 -1.02 -13.23 6.34
N THR A 78 -0.33 -13.95 7.22
CA THR A 78 0.19 -15.30 6.98
C THR A 78 -0.26 -16.23 8.10
N LYS A 79 0.03 -17.53 8.01
CA LYS A 79 -0.28 -18.50 9.07
C LYS A 79 0.25 -18.08 10.46
N ASN A 80 1.40 -17.41 10.51
CA ASN A 80 2.10 -17.09 11.75
C ASN A 80 2.06 -15.60 12.12
N CYS A 81 1.48 -14.74 11.27
CA CYS A 81 1.51 -13.30 11.49
C CYS A 81 0.22 -12.64 11.00
N LYS A 82 -0.43 -11.89 11.90
CA LYS A 82 -1.57 -11.04 11.54
C LYS A 82 -1.09 -9.85 10.72
N GLY A 83 -1.68 -9.68 9.54
CA GLY A 83 -1.40 -8.57 8.64
C GLY A 83 -1.94 -7.23 9.14
N LYS A 84 -1.74 -6.19 8.33
CA LYS A 84 -2.27 -4.83 8.57
C LYS A 84 -3.53 -4.63 7.73
N MET A 85 -4.49 -3.87 8.25
CA MET A 85 -5.68 -3.46 7.50
C MET A 85 -5.50 -2.10 6.82
N ALA A 86 -4.55 -1.31 7.30
CA ALA A 86 -4.29 0.04 6.82
C ALA A 86 -2.87 0.46 7.19
N MET A 87 -2.30 1.39 6.43
CA MET A 87 -1.05 2.05 6.81
C MET A 87 -0.87 3.38 6.10
N ARG A 88 0.21 4.09 6.45
CA ARG A 88 0.66 5.30 5.76
C ARG A 88 1.80 4.98 4.81
N PHE A 89 1.80 5.69 3.69
CA PHE A 89 2.87 5.71 2.69
C PHE A 89 3.48 7.09 2.64
N TYR A 90 4.81 7.14 2.62
CA TYR A 90 5.60 8.36 2.73
C TYR A 90 6.44 8.53 1.46
N PRO A 91 5.94 9.23 0.43
CA PRO A 91 6.72 9.55 -0.76
C PRO A 91 7.93 10.42 -0.41
N SER A 92 8.85 10.59 -1.35
CA SER A 92 10.12 11.30 -1.12
C SER A 92 9.94 12.76 -0.67
N TRP A 93 8.81 13.39 -1.04
CA TRP A 93 8.49 14.76 -0.62
C TRP A 93 7.97 14.89 0.82
N CYS A 94 7.72 13.79 1.54
CA CYS A 94 7.39 13.85 2.97
C CYS A 94 8.69 14.01 3.80
N THR A 95 8.99 15.20 4.30
CA THR A 95 10.27 15.51 4.96
C THR A 95 10.17 15.62 6.49
N HIS A 96 9.05 16.07 7.05
CA HIS A 96 8.87 16.31 8.49
C HIS A 96 8.38 15.07 9.26
N LEU A 97 9.08 13.95 9.10
CA LEU A 97 8.68 12.66 9.64
C LEU A 97 9.26 12.38 11.03
N ASN A 98 8.48 11.73 11.90
CA ASN A 98 9.00 11.15 13.15
C ASN A 98 9.84 9.88 12.89
N LYS A 99 10.57 9.39 13.90
CA LYS A 99 11.50 8.24 13.76
C LYS A 99 10.84 6.99 13.14
N THR A 100 9.61 6.65 13.55
CA THR A 100 8.88 5.48 13.01
C THR A 100 8.48 5.69 11.55
N ALA A 101 8.03 6.90 11.21
CA ALA A 101 7.68 7.26 9.83
C ALA A 101 8.92 7.30 8.93
N GLN A 102 10.06 7.82 9.39
CA GLN A 102 11.34 7.79 8.66
C GLN A 102 11.80 6.35 8.39
N ALA A 103 11.75 5.47 9.39
CA ALA A 103 12.08 4.06 9.20
C ALA A 103 11.14 3.37 8.20
N THR A 104 9.87 3.78 8.17
CA THR A 104 8.90 3.27 7.20
C THR A 104 9.15 3.81 5.81
N GLN A 105 9.39 5.12 5.67
CA GLN A 105 9.74 5.78 4.41
C GLN A 105 10.97 5.13 3.79
N LYS A 106 12.02 4.86 4.59
CA LYS A 106 13.29 4.31 4.11
C LYS A 106 13.11 3.10 3.20
N TRP A 107 12.33 2.09 3.63
CA TRP A 107 12.09 0.92 2.80
C TRP A 107 11.01 1.16 1.73
N GLN A 108 10.07 2.08 1.96
CA GLN A 108 9.04 2.39 0.98
C GLN A 108 9.63 3.06 -0.27
N LEU A 109 10.68 3.87 -0.11
CA LEU A 109 11.34 4.56 -1.21
C LEU A 109 12.02 3.61 -2.20
N ASP A 110 12.45 2.42 -1.76
CA ASP A 110 12.96 1.36 -2.66
C ASP A 110 11.90 0.90 -3.69
N TYR A 111 10.62 1.19 -3.43
CA TYR A 111 9.47 0.79 -4.25
C TYR A 111 8.66 2.00 -4.74
N PHE A 112 9.20 3.21 -4.63
CA PHE A 112 8.52 4.44 -4.97
C PHE A 112 8.93 4.96 -6.35
N GLN A 113 7.95 5.35 -7.15
CA GLN A 113 8.15 6.03 -8.43
C GLN A 113 7.39 7.36 -8.39
N LYS A 114 8.12 8.46 -8.52
CA LYS A 114 7.51 9.78 -8.74
C LYS A 114 6.96 9.80 -10.17
N ILE A 115 5.73 10.30 -10.32
CA ILE A 115 5.13 10.58 -11.62
C ILE A 115 5.15 12.09 -11.79
N GLU A 116 5.74 12.53 -12.90
CA GLU A 116 5.66 13.91 -13.34
C GLU A 116 4.46 14.00 -14.29
N LEU A 117 3.56 14.93 -14.00
CA LEU A 117 2.48 15.24 -14.92
C LEU A 117 3.03 16.28 -15.90
N GLU A 118 3.08 15.91 -17.17
CA GLU A 118 3.26 16.89 -18.24
C GLU A 118 1.97 17.73 -18.34
N GLU A 119 2.12 19.06 -18.40
CA GLU A 119 1.02 20.01 -18.60
C GLU A 119 0.44 19.95 -20.02
#